data_AF-A0A352PL81-F1
#
_entry.id   AF-A0A352PL81-F1
#
_cell.length_a   1.000
_cell.length_b   1.000
_cell.length_c   1.000
_cell.angle_alpha   90.00
_cell.angle_beta   90.00
_cell.angle_gamma   90.00
#
_symmetry.space_group_name_H-M   'P 1'
#
loop_
_entity.id
_entity.type
_entity.pdbx_description
1 polymer ?
#
loop_
_entity_poly.entity_id
_entity_poly.type
_entity_poly.pdbx_seq_one_letter_code
_entity_poly.pdbx_strand_id
1 'polypeptide(L)'
;MQIKRFLVFFFVSYIIGSVVAFSIDLINDIFLQSGFVVLILYIYLPLHILFFGWLYFRKANHNFVRPQWNAIFVWMILMIILDAIELRYLYGYKLSAFLIPSVYSQYVLNFGALVLAARISKQNIQIVPDGMVK
;
A
#
# COMPACT_ATOMS: atom_id res chain seq x y z
N MET A 1 7.29 14.85 14.32
CA MET A 1 6.80 15.22 12.96
C MET A 1 6.75 14.04 11.98
N GLN A 2 7.71 13.10 11.99
CA GLN A 2 7.76 11.96 11.05
C GLN A 2 6.60 10.95 11.20
N ILE A 3 6.16 10.64 12.44
CA ILE A 3 5.04 9.72 12.71
C ILE A 3 3.72 10.30 12.16
N LYS A 4 3.41 11.57 12.43
CA LYS A 4 2.21 12.23 11.89
C LYS A 4 2.18 12.15 10.36
N ARG A 5 3.30 12.43 9.70
CA ARG A 5 3.40 12.33 8.24
C ARG A 5 3.21 10.89 7.75
N PHE A 6 3.79 9.90 8.42
CA PHE A 6 3.57 8.49 8.11
C PHE A 6 2.08 8.14 8.19
N LEU A 7 1.43 8.45 9.31
CA LEU A 7 0.01 8.15 9.53
C LEU A 7 -0.88 8.82 8.48
N VAL A 8 -0.60 10.07 8.10
CA VAL A 8 -1.33 10.77 7.04
C VAL A 8 -1.14 10.08 5.69
N PHE A 9 0.09 9.73 5.31
CA PHE A 9 0.36 9.05 4.04
C PHE A 9 -0.31 7.67 4.00
N PHE A 10 -0.20 6.92 5.08
CA PHE A 10 -0.86 5.64 5.25
C PHE A 10 -2.38 5.78 5.09
N PHE A 11 -3.00 6.69 5.85
CA PHE A 11 -4.45 6.86 5.88
C PHE A 11 -5.01 7.33 4.53
N VAL A 12 -4.34 8.29 3.87
CA VAL A 12 -4.73 8.74 2.53
C VAL A 12 -4.60 7.61 1.51
N SER A 13 -3.49 6.86 1.55
CA SER A 13 -3.30 5.69 0.69
C SER A 13 -4.40 4.65 0.94
N TYR A 14 -4.74 4.39 2.18
CA TYR A 14 -5.78 3.41 2.54
C TYR A 14 -7.15 3.83 2.00
N ILE A 15 -7.60 5.07 2.30
CA ILE A 15 -8.90 5.57 1.82
C ILE A 15 -9.00 5.54 0.30
N ILE A 16 -7.99 6.03 -0.41
CA ILE A 16 -8.01 6.03 -1.88
C ILE A 16 -8.07 4.60 -2.41
N GLY A 17 -7.29 3.69 -1.81
CA GLY A 17 -7.29 2.28 -2.17
C GLY A 17 -8.67 1.65 -2.02
N SER A 18 -9.32 1.84 -0.86
CA SER A 18 -10.66 1.31 -0.58
C SER A 18 -11.73 1.90 -1.51
N VAL A 19 -11.70 3.22 -1.77
CA VAL A 19 -12.67 3.87 -2.68
C VAL A 19 -12.55 3.34 -4.10
N VAL A 20 -11.32 3.17 -4.61
CA VAL A 20 -11.09 2.65 -5.95
C VAL A 20 -11.46 1.17 -6.02
N ALA A 21 -11.09 0.37 -5.02
CA ALA A 21 -11.47 -1.04 -4.95
C ALA A 21 -12.99 -1.22 -4.96
N PHE A 22 -13.70 -0.46 -4.13
CA PHE A 22 -15.16 -0.44 -4.09
C PHE A 22 -15.76 -0.01 -5.44
N SER A 23 -15.22 1.04 -6.06
CA SER A 23 -15.73 1.53 -7.36
C SER A 23 -15.57 0.49 -8.47
N ILE A 24 -14.43 -0.20 -8.50
CA ILE A 24 -14.16 -1.23 -9.49
C ILE A 24 -15.04 -2.47 -9.26
N ASP A 25 -15.23 -2.89 -8.00
CA ASP A 25 -16.13 -3.99 -7.63
C ASP A 25 -17.58 -3.67 -8.04
N LEU A 26 -18.05 -2.46 -7.75
CA LEU A 26 -19.37 -1.97 -8.17
C LEU A 26 -19.53 -2.00 -9.70
N ILE A 27 -18.52 -1.57 -10.45
CA ILE A 27 -18.55 -1.62 -11.91
C ILE A 27 -18.59 -3.06 -12.42
N ASN A 28 -17.85 -3.98 -11.78
CA ASN A 28 -17.85 -5.39 -12.15
C ASN A 28 -19.24 -6.01 -12.03
N ASP A 29 -19.90 -5.77 -10.89
CA ASP A 29 -21.21 -6.30 -10.58
C ASP A 29 -22.29 -5.76 -11.52
N ILE A 30 -22.21 -4.47 -11.89
CA ILE A 30 -23.23 -3.83 -12.73
C ILE A 30 -23.03 -4.14 -14.22
N PHE A 31 -21.78 -4.14 -14.71
CA PHE A 31 -21.54 -4.01 -16.16
C PHE A 31 -20.79 -5.18 -16.80
N LEU A 32 -19.93 -5.89 -16.07
CA LEU A 32 -18.88 -6.68 -16.74
C LEU A 32 -18.87 -8.16 -16.41
N GLN A 33 -19.39 -8.62 -15.26
CA GLN A 33 -19.45 -10.03 -14.82
C GLN A 33 -18.26 -10.90 -15.28
N SER A 34 -17.06 -10.33 -15.36
CA SER A 34 -15.92 -10.97 -16.02
C SER A 34 -14.73 -10.96 -15.10
N GLY A 35 -14.04 -12.09 -15.02
CA GLY A 35 -12.85 -12.25 -14.17
C GLY A 35 -11.70 -11.29 -14.51
N PHE A 36 -11.81 -10.52 -15.61
CA PHE A 36 -10.87 -9.48 -15.98
C PHE A 36 -10.83 -8.32 -14.97
N VAL A 37 -11.97 -7.98 -14.35
CA VAL A 37 -12.02 -6.86 -13.39
C VAL A 37 -11.30 -7.21 -12.09
N VAL A 38 -11.38 -8.48 -11.66
CA VAL A 38 -10.62 -9.01 -10.52
C VAL A 38 -9.12 -8.88 -10.80
N LEU A 39 -8.65 -9.16 -12.02
CA LEU A 39 -7.24 -8.98 -12.39
C LEU A 39 -6.79 -7.51 -12.28
N ILE A 40 -7.64 -6.56 -12.67
CA ILE A 40 -7.34 -5.12 -12.53
C ILE A 40 -7.18 -4.74 -11.06
N LEU A 41 -8.06 -5.22 -10.18
CA LEU A 41 -7.96 -4.98 -8.73
C LEU A 41 -6.66 -5.54 -8.13
N TYR A 42 -6.30 -6.76 -8.51
CA TYR A 42 -5.07 -7.43 -8.06
C TYR A 42 -3.79 -6.68 -8.47
N ILE A 43 -3.80 -5.99 -9.63
CA ILE A 43 -2.66 -5.21 -10.12
C ILE A 43 -2.68 -3.78 -9.56
N TYR A 44 -3.86 -3.17 -9.43
CA TYR A 44 -4.02 -1.79 -8.97
C TYR A 44 -3.51 -1.60 -7.54
N LEU A 45 -3.88 -2.50 -6.62
CA LEU A 45 -3.53 -2.38 -5.19
C LEU A 45 -2.01 -2.32 -4.95
N PRO A 46 -1.19 -3.23 -5.50
CA PRO A 46 0.27 -3.16 -5.37
C PRO A 46 0.86 -1.91 -6.03
N LEU A 47 0.35 -1.48 -7.20
CA LEU A 47 0.83 -0.27 -7.87
C LEU A 47 0.51 1.00 -7.07
N HIS A 48 -0.67 1.07 -6.47
CA HIS A 48 -1.08 2.16 -5.61
C HIS A 48 -0.18 2.27 -4.38
N ILE A 49 0.08 1.13 -3.73
CA ILE A 49 1.00 1.04 -2.58
C ILE A 49 2.43 1.40 -2.98
N LEU A 50 2.89 0.95 -4.14
CA LEU A 50 4.20 1.29 -4.69
C LEU A 50 4.33 2.81 -4.85
N PHE A 51 3.31 3.46 -5.43
CA PHE A 51 3.31 4.91 -5.65
C PHE A 51 3.31 5.71 -4.35
N PHE A 52 2.38 5.42 -3.43
CA PHE A 52 2.29 6.14 -2.15
C PHE A 52 3.47 5.86 -1.23
N GLY A 53 3.95 4.61 -1.20
CA GLY A 53 5.19 4.24 -0.52
C GLY A 53 6.38 5.01 -1.07
N TRP A 54 6.50 5.14 -2.40
CA TRP A 54 7.60 5.85 -3.03
C TRP A 54 7.58 7.34 -2.67
N LEU A 55 6.42 7.99 -2.73
CA LEU A 55 6.26 9.39 -2.31
C LEU A 55 6.63 9.60 -0.83
N TYR A 56 6.23 8.67 0.05
CA TYR A 56 6.59 8.71 1.45
C TYR A 56 8.11 8.59 1.64
N PHE A 57 8.74 7.56 1.08
CA PHE A 57 10.17 7.31 1.28
C PHE A 57 11.06 8.35 0.59
N ARG A 58 10.67 8.89 -0.57
CA ARG A 58 11.44 9.92 -1.31
C ARG A 58 11.68 11.18 -0.48
N LYS A 59 10.68 11.63 0.27
CA LYS A 59 10.78 12.85 1.09
C LYS A 59 11.24 12.56 2.52
N ALA A 60 11.39 11.30 2.90
CA ALA A 60 11.79 10.94 4.25
C ALA A 60 13.32 10.81 4.28
N ASN A 61 13.98 11.56 5.17
CA ASN A 61 15.44 11.58 5.30
C ASN A 61 15.94 10.28 5.96
N HIS A 62 15.60 9.14 5.38
CA HIS A 62 15.87 7.80 5.90
C HIS A 62 17.10 7.23 5.18
N ASN A 63 18.25 7.85 5.42
CA ASN A 63 19.54 7.28 5.04
C ASN A 63 19.79 5.92 5.72
N PHE A 64 19.03 5.61 6.78
CA PHE A 64 19.12 4.36 7.52
C PHE A 64 18.11 3.32 7.01
N VAL A 65 18.58 2.08 6.82
CA VAL A 65 17.79 0.90 6.39
C VAL A 65 16.77 0.49 7.45
N ARG A 66 17.11 0.59 8.73
CA ARG A 66 16.30 0.10 9.86
C ARG A 66 14.97 0.87 10.04
N PRO A 67 14.93 2.22 10.01
CA PRO A 67 13.66 2.97 10.02
C PRO A 67 12.73 2.67 8.84
N GLN A 68 13.29 2.35 7.66
CA GLN A 68 12.47 2.00 6.49
C GLN A 68 11.74 0.67 6.70
N TRP A 69 12.45 -0.36 7.15
CA TRP A 69 11.83 -1.65 7.48
C TRP A 69 10.76 -1.50 8.56
N ASN A 70 11.02 -0.72 9.61
CA ASN A 70 10.02 -0.43 10.63
C ASN A 70 8.76 0.22 10.04
N ALA A 71 8.92 1.20 9.14
CA ALA A 71 7.79 1.83 8.46
C ALA A 71 7.00 0.83 7.59
N ILE A 72 7.68 -0.04 6.85
CA ILE A 72 7.05 -1.10 6.05
C ILE A 72 6.26 -2.06 6.94
N PHE A 73 6.84 -2.55 8.03
CA PHE A 73 6.16 -3.46 8.96
C PHE A 73 4.94 -2.82 9.60
N VAL A 74 5.06 -1.58 10.09
CA VAL A 74 3.92 -0.85 10.67
C VAL A 74 2.83 -0.63 9.62
N TRP A 75 3.18 -0.31 8.38
CA TRP A 75 2.21 -0.13 7.29
C TRP A 75 1.43 -1.42 7.02
N MET A 76 2.13 -2.56 6.95
CA MET A 76 1.49 -3.87 6.74
C MET A 76 0.56 -4.25 7.89
N ILE A 77 1.00 -4.06 9.13
CA ILE A 77 0.19 -4.37 10.32
C ILE A 77 -1.09 -3.51 10.33
N LEU A 78 -0.96 -2.21 10.06
CA LEU A 78 -2.12 -1.32 10.01
C LEU A 78 -3.08 -1.70 8.87
N MET A 79 -2.58 -2.09 7.69
CA MET A 79 -3.42 -2.59 6.61
C MET A 79 -4.22 -3.83 7.04
N ILE A 80 -3.56 -4.83 7.62
CA ILE A 80 -4.21 -6.07 8.08
C ILE A 80 -5.30 -5.76 9.12
N ILE A 81 -5.03 -4.85 10.06
CA ILE A 81 -6.00 -4.45 11.09
C ILE A 81 -7.20 -3.74 10.47
N LEU A 82 -6.97 -2.79 9.55
CA LEU A 82 -8.07 -2.05 8.93
C LEU A 82 -8.91 -2.94 8.02
N ASP A 83 -8.28 -3.80 7.20
CA ASP A 83 -9.00 -4.79 6.39
C ASP A 83 -9.81 -5.75 7.30
N ALA A 84 -9.30 -6.09 8.49
CA ALA A 84 -10.03 -6.85 9.51
C ALA A 84 -11.25 -6.18 10.08
N ILE A 85 -11.16 -4.88 10.30
CA ILE A 85 -12.30 -4.08 10.70
C ILE A 85 -13.29 -4.02 9.51
N GLU A 86 -12.80 -3.74 8.30
CA GLU A 86 -13.62 -3.61 7.09
C GLU A 86 -14.42 -4.89 6.80
N LEU A 87 -13.76 -6.04 6.71
CA LEU A 87 -14.41 -7.33 6.45
C LEU A 87 -15.40 -7.72 7.55
N ARG A 88 -15.09 -7.40 8.82
CA ARG A 88 -15.99 -7.70 9.93
C ARG A 88 -17.23 -6.83 9.93
N TYR A 89 -17.06 -5.52 9.78
CA TYR A 89 -18.12 -4.54 10.02
C TYR A 89 -18.90 -4.17 8.76
N LEU A 90 -18.27 -4.12 7.59
CA LEU A 90 -18.96 -3.82 6.34
C LEU A 90 -19.58 -5.06 5.70
N TYR A 91 -18.85 -6.18 5.75
CA TYR A 91 -19.21 -7.40 5.03
C TYR A 91 -19.69 -8.54 5.93
N GLY A 92 -19.65 -8.37 7.26
CA GLY A 92 -20.17 -9.35 8.22
C GLY A 92 -19.33 -10.63 8.35
N TYR A 93 -18.12 -10.69 7.79
CA TYR A 93 -17.27 -11.87 7.87
C TYR A 93 -16.83 -12.18 9.32
N LYS A 94 -16.52 -13.45 9.57
CA LYS A 94 -15.82 -13.85 10.81
C LYS A 94 -14.36 -13.42 10.72
N LEU A 95 -13.75 -13.03 11.85
CA LEU A 95 -12.31 -12.70 11.92
C LEU A 95 -11.41 -13.86 11.46
N SER A 96 -11.90 -15.10 11.43
CA SER A 96 -11.17 -16.24 10.86
C SER A 96 -11.01 -16.15 9.34
N ALA A 97 -11.78 -15.31 8.64
CA ALA A 97 -11.65 -15.10 7.19
C ALA A 97 -10.28 -14.50 6.79
N PHE A 98 -9.55 -13.90 7.74
CA PHE A 98 -8.17 -13.45 7.54
C PHE A 98 -7.18 -14.59 7.30
N LEU A 99 -7.57 -15.82 7.66
CA LEU A 99 -6.73 -17.00 7.46
C LEU A 99 -6.87 -17.57 6.04
N ILE A 100 -7.69 -16.98 5.17
CA ILE A 100 -7.90 -17.45 3.80
C ILE A 100 -6.64 -17.16 2.96
N PRO A 101 -6.02 -18.17 2.32
CA PRO A 101 -4.77 -18.02 1.57
C PRO A 101 -4.78 -16.95 0.47
N SER A 102 -5.92 -16.73 -0.20
CA SER A 102 -6.04 -15.68 -1.22
C SER A 102 -5.83 -14.29 -0.63
N VAL A 103 -6.32 -14.03 0.58
CA VAL A 103 -6.10 -12.77 1.30
C VAL A 103 -4.61 -12.58 1.62
N TYR A 104 -3.89 -13.65 1.97
CA TYR A 104 -2.45 -13.60 2.20
C TYR A 104 -1.63 -13.26 0.94
N SER A 105 -2.01 -13.79 -0.22
CA SER A 105 -1.29 -13.49 -1.47
C SER A 105 -1.27 -11.99 -1.79
N GLN A 106 -2.35 -11.27 -1.48
CA GLN A 106 -2.42 -9.82 -1.67
C GLN A 106 -1.46 -9.08 -0.74
N TYR A 107 -1.35 -9.48 0.52
CA TYR A 107 -0.41 -8.88 1.46
C TYR A 107 1.06 -9.10 1.05
N VAL A 108 1.39 -10.27 0.48
CA VAL A 108 2.74 -10.54 -0.03
C VAL A 108 3.09 -9.58 -1.19
N LEU A 109 2.16 -9.36 -2.12
CA LEU A 109 2.35 -8.42 -3.22
C LEU A 109 2.50 -6.98 -2.72
N ASN A 110 1.65 -6.57 -1.77
CA ASN A 110 1.68 -5.24 -1.16
C ASN A 110 2.99 -5.00 -0.39
N PHE A 111 3.49 -6.02 0.31
CA PHE A 111 4.79 -5.97 0.97
C PHE A 111 5.93 -5.81 -0.05
N GLY A 112 5.91 -6.60 -1.13
CA GLY A 112 6.86 -6.47 -2.23
C GLY A 112 6.87 -5.07 -2.84
N ALA A 113 5.69 -4.48 -3.05
CA ALA A 113 5.52 -3.11 -3.54
C ALA A 113 6.13 -2.06 -2.59
N LEU A 114 5.92 -2.19 -1.27
CA LEU A 114 6.52 -1.29 -0.27
C LEU A 114 8.05 -1.40 -0.23
N VAL A 115 8.59 -2.61 -0.33
CA VAL A 115 10.04 -2.83 -0.39
C VAL A 115 10.62 -2.20 -1.65
N LEU A 116 9.97 -2.41 -2.80
CA LEU A 116 10.38 -1.83 -4.06
C LEU A 116 10.31 -0.30 -4.04
N ALA A 117 9.24 0.27 -3.46
CA ALA A 117 9.10 1.71 -3.26
C ALA A 117 10.27 2.30 -2.47
N ALA A 118 10.65 1.65 -1.36
CA ALA A 118 11.77 2.07 -0.55
C ALA A 118 13.10 1.99 -1.32
N ARG A 119 13.29 0.96 -2.15
CA ARG A 119 14.49 0.80 -3.00
C ARG A 119 14.59 1.87 -4.08
N ILE A 120 13.52 2.10 -4.85
CA ILE A 120 13.47 3.13 -5.90
C ILE A 120 13.73 4.52 -5.31
N SER A 121 13.16 4.79 -4.13
CA SER A 121 13.35 6.09 -3.46
C SER A 121 14.81 6.39 -3.11
N LYS A 122 15.62 5.36 -2.80
CA LYS A 122 17.06 5.50 -2.50
C LYS A 122 17.90 5.79 -3.74
N GLN A 123 17.59 5.12 -4.85
CA GLN A 123 18.32 5.32 -6.11
C GLN A 123 18.19 6.76 -6.59
N ASN A 124 17.00 7.37 -6.48
CA ASN A 124 16.77 8.75 -6.92
C ASN A 124 17.41 9.84 -6.03
N ILE A 125 17.87 9.51 -4.82
CA ILE A 125 18.60 10.46 -3.96
C ILE A 125 20.08 10.54 -4.36
N GLN A 126 20.63 9.48 -4.97
CA GLN A 126 22.03 9.44 -5.43
C GLN A 126 22.27 10.15 -6.77
N ILE A 127 21.22 10.64 -7.45
CA ILE A 127 21.30 11.31 -8.77
C ILE A 127 21.29 12.85 -8.62
N VAL A 128 21.55 13.40 -7.42
CA VAL A 128 22.00 14.79 -7.32
C VAL A 128 23.53 14.73 -7.45
N PRO A 129 24.12 15.13 -8.57
CA PRO A 129 25.57 15.13 -8.72
C PRO A 129 26.15 16.08 -7.67
N ASP A 130 27.22 15.64 -7.01
CA ASP A 130 28.18 16.50 -6.31
C ASP A 130 28.67 17.58 -7.27
N GLY A 131 27.96 18.69 -7.37
CA GLY A 131 28.25 19.62 -8.47
C GLY A 131 27.40 20.86 -8.61
N MET A 132 26.73 21.37 -7.58
CA MET A 132 26.34 22.79 -7.57
C MET A 132 26.53 23.41 -6.18
N VAL A 133 27.74 23.94 -5.99
CA VAL A 133 27.95 25.13 -5.19
C VAL A 133 27.17 26.28 -5.84
N LYS A 134 26.19 26.82 -5.15
CA LYS A 134 26.01 28.26 -4.87
C LYS A 134 24.98 28.44 -3.76
#